data_AF-A0A928SLN0-F1
#
_entry.id   AF-A0A928SLN0-F1
#
_cell.length_a   1.000
_cell.length_b   1.000
_cell.length_c   1.000
_cell.angle_alpha   90.00
_cell.angle_beta   90.00
_cell.angle_gamma   90.00
#
_symmetry.space_group_name_H-M   'P 1'
#
loop_
_entity.id
_entity.type
_entity.pdbx_description
1 polymer ?
#
loop_
_entity_poly.entity_id
_entity_poly.type
_entity_poly.pdbx_seq_one_letter_code
_entity_poly.pdbx_strand_id
1 'polypeptide(L)'
;MGEAREAENLAAAFERTSELVSFLAAQLAVLRTQAQTFLGIAGICISVTGFAGHNMVNAGPFAAGAMIVGVTLILVAIVITLQCLANVRWVTQDLGDGNVELARRVLERRNSLQRALHRSMALIAVGLAFYVAAVVLAALAKGHWTPP
;
A
#
# COMPACT_ATOMS: atom_id res chain seq x y z
N MET A 1 21.70 13.03 -4.75
CA MET A 1 22.59 13.00 -5.93
C MET A 1 22.16 11.99 -7.00
N GLY A 2 21.47 10.88 -6.69
CA GLY A 2 21.02 9.93 -7.71
C GLY A 2 19.87 10.42 -8.62
N GLU A 3 18.85 11.06 -8.03
CA GLU A 3 17.60 11.43 -8.75
C GLU A 3 17.81 12.49 -9.84
N ALA A 4 18.66 13.49 -9.58
CA ALA A 4 18.99 14.52 -10.58
C ALA A 4 19.72 13.91 -11.80
N ARG A 5 20.63 12.95 -11.56
CA ARG A 5 21.36 12.26 -12.64
C ARG A 5 20.46 11.29 -13.42
N GLU A 6 19.50 10.65 -12.75
CA GLU A 6 18.46 9.85 -13.42
C GLU A 6 17.58 10.74 -14.33
N ALA A 7 17.19 11.93 -13.86
CA ALA A 7 16.42 12.89 -14.65
C ALA A 7 17.18 13.37 -15.90
N GLU A 8 18.45 13.71 -15.75
CA GLU A 8 19.33 14.11 -16.86
C GLU A 8 19.49 12.99 -17.89
N ASN A 9 19.74 11.75 -17.44
CA ASN A 9 19.87 10.59 -18.33
C ASN A 9 18.57 10.30 -19.08
N LEU A 10 17.41 10.39 -18.41
CA LEU A 10 16.11 10.17 -19.04
C LEU A 10 15.77 11.29 -20.03
N ALA A 11 16.03 12.55 -19.69
CA ALA A 11 15.81 13.67 -20.60
C ALA A 11 16.73 13.61 -21.83
N ALA A 12 17.96 13.08 -21.68
CA ALA A 12 18.86 12.85 -22.80
C ALA A 12 18.46 11.64 -23.66
N ALA A 13 17.80 10.63 -23.07
CA ALA A 13 17.38 9.41 -23.77
C ALA A 13 16.10 9.60 -24.62
N PHE A 14 15.29 10.62 -24.35
CA PHE A 14 14.05 10.90 -25.08
C PHE A 14 14.13 12.21 -25.85
N GLU A 15 14.12 12.13 -27.18
CA GLU A 15 14.12 13.32 -28.06
C GLU A 15 12.80 14.10 -28.00
N ARG A 16 11.67 13.39 -27.83
CA ARG A 16 10.33 13.99 -27.76
C ARG A 16 9.79 14.01 -26.33
N THR A 17 9.39 15.19 -25.87
CA THR A 17 8.73 15.38 -24.56
C THR A 17 7.50 14.50 -24.39
N SER A 18 6.74 14.22 -25.46
CA SER A 18 5.56 13.35 -25.42
C SER A 18 5.90 11.90 -25.05
N GLU A 19 7.05 11.40 -25.49
CA GLU A 19 7.53 10.04 -25.19
C GLU A 19 8.02 9.95 -23.74
N LEU A 20 8.72 11.00 -23.27
CA LEU A 20 9.10 11.11 -21.87
C LEU A 20 7.85 11.17 -20.96
N VAL A 21 6.85 11.97 -21.31
CA VAL A 21 5.59 12.09 -20.57
C VAL A 21 4.84 10.76 -20.53
N SER A 22 4.77 10.04 -21.66
CA SER A 22 4.07 8.75 -21.71
C SER A 22 4.78 7.68 -20.88
N PHE A 23 6.12 7.63 -20.93
CA PHE A 23 6.93 6.75 -20.08
C PHE A 23 6.73 7.06 -18.59
N LEU A 24 6.82 8.33 -18.19
CA LEU A 24 6.62 8.75 -16.80
C LEU A 24 5.18 8.47 -16.31
N ALA A 25 4.18 8.70 -17.17
CA ALA A 25 2.79 8.39 -16.87
C ALA A 25 2.58 6.88 -16.68
N ALA A 26 3.23 6.04 -17.49
CA ALA A 26 3.18 4.58 -17.33
C ALA A 26 3.74 4.13 -15.99
N GLN A 27 4.84 4.74 -15.51
CA GLN A 27 5.38 4.41 -14.18
C GLN A 27 4.44 4.81 -13.03
N LEU A 28 3.80 5.97 -13.12
CA LEU A 28 2.78 6.36 -12.13
C LEU A 28 1.55 5.46 -12.19
N ALA A 29 1.16 4.97 -13.37
CA ALA A 29 0.08 4.00 -13.52
C ALA A 29 0.40 2.68 -12.80
N VAL A 30 1.66 2.21 -12.86
CA VAL A 30 2.09 1.02 -12.11
C VAL A 30 1.94 1.21 -10.60
N LEU A 31 2.29 2.37 -10.04
CA LEU A 31 2.07 2.67 -8.63
C LEU A 31 0.57 2.70 -8.27
N ARG A 32 -0.27 3.26 -9.16
CA ARG A 32 -1.72 3.28 -8.99
C ARG A 32 -2.32 1.87 -8.94
N THR A 33 -1.90 0.99 -9.85
CA THR A 33 -2.35 -0.41 -9.87
C THR A 33 -1.95 -1.14 -8.60
N GLN A 34 -0.70 -0.99 -8.14
CA GLN A 34 -0.24 -1.60 -6.89
C GLN A 34 -1.05 -1.12 -5.68
N ALA A 35 -1.34 0.19 -5.60
CA ALA A 35 -2.19 0.74 -4.55
C ALA A 35 -3.61 0.14 -4.57
N GLN A 36 -4.20 -0.06 -5.74
CA GLN A 36 -5.50 -0.73 -5.87
C GLN A 36 -5.45 -2.18 -5.43
N THR A 37 -4.38 -2.92 -5.76
CA THR A 37 -4.18 -4.30 -5.28
C THR A 37 -4.12 -4.34 -3.76
N PHE A 38 -3.39 -3.42 -3.12
CA PHE A 38 -3.28 -3.37 -1.65
C PHE A 38 -4.62 -3.04 -0.98
N LEU A 39 -5.39 -2.11 -1.55
CA LEU A 39 -6.75 -1.83 -1.09
C LEU A 39 -7.65 -3.07 -1.22
N GLY A 40 -7.53 -3.83 -2.32
CA GLY A 40 -8.25 -5.08 -2.52
C GLY A 40 -7.93 -6.13 -1.44
N ILE A 41 -6.65 -6.37 -1.18
CA ILE A 41 -6.19 -7.29 -0.13
C ILE A 41 -6.73 -6.86 1.25
N ALA A 42 -6.63 -5.57 1.56
CA ALA A 42 -7.12 -5.03 2.83
C ALA A 42 -8.65 -5.17 2.97
N GLY A 43 -9.40 -4.95 1.89
CA GLY A 43 -10.86 -5.14 1.86
C GLY A 43 -11.28 -6.60 2.09
N ILE A 44 -10.54 -7.56 1.52
CA ILE A 44 -10.76 -8.99 1.78
C ILE A 44 -10.50 -9.30 3.26
N CYS A 45 -9.38 -8.82 3.83
CA CYS A 45 -9.05 -9.05 5.24
C CYS A 45 -10.14 -8.52 6.19
N ILE A 46 -10.64 -7.30 5.93
CA ILE A 46 -11.72 -6.70 6.73
C ILE A 46 -13.00 -7.53 6.60
N SER A 47 -13.35 -7.96 5.39
CA SER A 47 -14.55 -8.79 5.15
C SER A 47 -14.49 -10.12 5.89
N VAL A 48 -13.37 -10.84 5.80
CA VAL A 48 -13.17 -12.12 6.51
C VAL A 48 -13.22 -11.90 8.02
N THR A 49 -12.62 -10.80 8.51
CA THR A 49 -12.72 -10.43 9.93
C THR A 49 -14.16 -10.12 10.35
N GLY A 50 -14.96 -9.50 9.49
CA GLY A 50 -16.38 -9.24 9.76
C GLY A 50 -17.18 -10.52 10.00
N PHE A 51 -16.93 -11.57 9.20
CA PHE A 51 -17.61 -12.86 9.37
C PHE A 51 -17.05 -13.69 10.54
N ALA A 52 -15.72 -13.73 10.69
CA ALA A 52 -15.05 -14.58 11.69
C ALA A 52 -14.87 -13.91 13.06
N GLY A 53 -15.03 -12.58 13.15
CA GLY A 53 -14.64 -11.79 14.30
C GLY A 53 -15.41 -12.13 15.58
N HIS A 54 -16.72 -12.36 15.47
CA HIS A 54 -17.53 -12.78 16.62
C HIS A 54 -16.98 -14.06 17.26
N ASN A 55 -16.57 -15.01 16.43
CA ASN A 55 -16.01 -16.28 16.88
C ASN A 55 -14.65 -16.14 17.56
N MET A 56 -13.83 -15.19 17.11
CA MET A 56 -12.50 -14.91 17.66
C MET A 56 -12.57 -14.14 18.99
N VAL A 57 -13.52 -13.21 19.12
CA VAL A 57 -13.77 -12.50 20.39
C VAL A 57 -14.20 -13.47 21.49
N ASN A 58 -15.04 -14.44 21.15
CA ASN A 58 -15.50 -15.45 22.11
C ASN A 58 -14.42 -16.51 22.45
N ALA A 59 -13.33 -16.60 21.68
CA ALA A 59 -12.28 -17.59 21.92
C ALA A 59 -11.30 -17.17 23.04
N GLY A 60 -11.23 -15.89 23.38
CA GLY A 60 -10.46 -15.40 24.52
C GLY A 60 -9.84 -14.00 24.29
N PRO A 61 -9.41 -13.33 25.37
CA PRO A 61 -8.93 -11.94 25.32
C PRO A 61 -7.65 -11.77 24.49
N PHE A 62 -6.77 -12.77 24.47
CA PHE A 62 -5.54 -12.72 23.66
C PHE A 62 -5.82 -12.78 22.16
N ALA A 63 -6.74 -13.64 21.72
CA ALA A 63 -7.14 -13.72 20.31
C ALA A 63 -7.87 -12.43 19.87
N ALA A 64 -8.77 -11.92 20.71
CA ALA A 64 -9.45 -10.66 20.48
C ALA A 64 -8.46 -9.48 20.37
N GLY A 65 -7.49 -9.38 21.28
CA GLY A 65 -6.48 -8.33 21.29
C GLY A 65 -5.59 -8.36 20.04
N ALA A 66 -5.07 -9.52 19.67
CA ALA A 66 -4.25 -9.68 18.46
C ALA A 66 -5.05 -9.32 17.18
N MET A 67 -6.33 -9.68 17.12
CA MET A 67 -7.22 -9.33 16.01
C MET A 67 -7.40 -7.81 15.90
N ILE A 68 -7.70 -7.13 17.02
CA ILE A 68 -7.89 -5.68 17.04
C ILE A 68 -6.62 -4.97 16.55
N VAL A 69 -5.45 -5.34 17.08
CA VAL A 69 -4.17 -4.78 16.64
C VAL A 69 -3.95 -4.99 15.15
N GLY A 70 -4.18 -6.21 14.65
CA GLY A 70 -4.05 -6.53 13.22
C GLY A 70 -4.95 -5.69 12.33
N VAL A 71 -6.25 -5.57 12.68
CA VAL A 71 -7.23 -4.77 11.94
C VAL A 71 -6.87 -3.29 11.97
N THR A 72 -6.48 -2.74 13.12
CA THR A 72 -6.08 -1.34 13.23
C THR A 72 -4.87 -1.02 12.33
N LEU A 73 -3.86 -1.91 12.27
CA LEU A 73 -2.72 -1.74 11.38
C LEU A 73 -3.13 -1.74 9.90
N ILE A 74 -4.03 -2.65 9.50
CA ILE A 74 -4.57 -2.71 8.14
C ILE A 74 -5.35 -1.43 7.80
N LEU A 75 -6.15 -0.90 8.73
CA LEU A 75 -6.87 0.36 8.54
C LEU A 75 -5.94 1.56 8.37
N VAL A 76 -4.87 1.66 9.17
CA VAL A 76 -3.85 2.70 9.00
C VAL A 76 -3.18 2.57 7.63
N ALA A 77 -2.88 1.35 7.19
CA ALA A 77 -2.31 1.11 5.87
C ALA A 77 -3.25 1.53 4.73
N ILE A 78 -4.56 1.27 4.86
CA ILE A 78 -5.57 1.76 3.92
C ILE A 78 -5.54 3.28 3.83
N VAL A 79 -5.52 3.99 4.96
CA VAL A 79 -5.47 5.46 4.98
C VAL A 79 -4.23 5.98 4.25
N ILE A 80 -3.05 5.39 4.49
CA ILE A 80 -1.81 5.75 3.79
C ILE A 80 -1.93 5.47 2.28
N THR A 81 -2.53 4.35 1.90
CA THR A 81 -2.73 3.99 0.49
C THR A 81 -3.69 4.94 -0.22
N LEU A 82 -4.78 5.35 0.44
CA LEU A 82 -5.72 6.34 -0.08
C LEU A 82 -5.07 7.71 -0.22
N GLN A 83 -4.27 8.14 0.75
CA GLN A 83 -3.49 9.37 0.65
C GLN A 83 -2.47 9.31 -0.50
N CYS A 84 -1.81 8.17 -0.69
CA CYS A 84 -0.93 7.95 -1.83
C CYS A 84 -1.70 8.11 -3.16
N LEU A 85 -2.86 7.47 -3.27
CA LEU A 85 -3.70 7.54 -4.47
C LEU A 85 -4.21 8.96 -4.75
N ALA A 86 -4.62 9.68 -3.72
CA ALA A 86 -5.07 11.08 -3.82
C ALA A 86 -3.96 12.03 -4.27
N ASN A 87 -2.70 11.72 -3.93
CA ASN A 87 -1.53 12.52 -4.30
C ASN A 87 -0.97 12.19 -5.70
N VAL A 88 -1.53 11.20 -6.41
CA VAL A 88 -1.15 10.92 -7.81
C VAL A 88 -1.65 12.05 -8.70
N ARG A 89 -0.79 13.04 -8.95
CA ARG A 89 -1.05 14.14 -9.89
C ARG A 89 -0.68 13.75 -11.32
N TRP A 90 -1.43 14.29 -12.29
CA TRP A 90 -1.18 14.09 -13.71
C TRP A 90 0.15 14.72 -14.14
N VAL A 91 0.94 13.98 -14.93
CA VAL A 91 2.22 14.45 -15.49
C VAL A 91 2.02 15.70 -16.37
N THR A 92 0.85 15.84 -16.97
CA THR A 92 0.48 16.99 -17.81
C THR A 92 0.45 18.31 -17.04
N GLN A 93 0.33 18.31 -15.71
CA GLN A 93 0.40 19.53 -14.90
C GLN A 93 1.81 20.10 -14.77
N ASP A 94 2.83 19.31 -15.12
CA ASP A 94 4.24 19.68 -15.01
C ASP A 94 4.85 20.08 -16.39
N LEU A 95 4.04 20.14 -17.46
CA LEU A 95 4.46 20.62 -18.79
C LEU A 95 4.68 22.14 -18.76
N GLY A 96 5.93 22.57 -18.66
CA GLY A 96 6.29 23.99 -18.76
C GLY A 96 7.77 24.28 -18.53
N ASP A 97 8.43 23.47 -17.71
CA ASP A 97 9.75 23.83 -17.16
C ASP A 97 10.95 23.16 -17.88
N GLY A 98 10.72 22.50 -19.03
CA GLY A 98 11.72 21.74 -19.79
C GLY A 98 11.82 20.26 -19.40
N ASN A 99 12.38 19.41 -20.28
CA ASN A 99 12.36 17.94 -20.14
C ASN A 99 13.06 17.45 -18.86
N VAL A 100 14.19 18.06 -18.49
CA VAL A 100 14.96 17.68 -17.30
C VAL A 100 14.19 18.00 -16.02
N GLU A 101 13.62 19.21 -15.90
CA GLU A 101 12.89 19.63 -14.72
C GLU A 101 11.56 18.89 -14.58
N LEU A 102 10.87 18.63 -15.70
CA LEU A 102 9.72 17.73 -15.76
C LEU A 102 10.08 16.33 -15.23
N ALA A 103 11.14 15.71 -15.76
CA ALA A 103 11.58 14.40 -15.31
C ALA A 103 11.91 14.41 -13.81
N ARG A 104 12.65 15.41 -13.34
CA ARG A 104 13.03 15.55 -11.92
C ARG A 104 11.81 15.59 -11.00
N ARG A 105 10.84 16.47 -11.26
CA ARG A 105 9.64 16.61 -10.42
C ARG A 105 8.79 15.35 -10.39
N VAL A 106 8.64 14.70 -11.54
CA VAL A 106 7.85 13.47 -11.62
C VAL A 106 8.56 12.31 -10.90
N LEU A 107 9.89 12.21 -11.02
CA LEU A 107 10.69 11.20 -10.31
C LEU A 107 10.68 11.40 -8.79
N GLU A 108 10.82 12.64 -8.32
CA GLU A 108 10.73 12.98 -6.88
C GLU A 108 9.35 12.61 -6.33
N ARG A 109 8.28 12.95 -7.06
CA ARG A 109 6.90 12.56 -6.70
C ARG A 109 6.74 11.04 -6.72
N ARG A 110 7.18 10.36 -7.78
CA ARG A 110 7.15 8.88 -7.91
C ARG A 110 7.81 8.24 -6.70
N ASN A 111 9.01 8.69 -6.32
CA ASN A 111 9.76 8.11 -5.21
C ASN A 111 9.06 8.35 -3.86
N SER A 112 8.50 9.55 -3.65
CA SER A 112 7.71 9.83 -2.45
C SER A 112 6.49 8.91 -2.31
N LEU A 113 5.74 8.75 -3.41
CA LEU A 113 4.59 7.84 -3.48
C LEU A 113 5.01 6.39 -3.26
N GLN A 114 6.10 5.95 -3.89
CA GLN A 114 6.65 4.61 -3.72
C GLN A 114 7.04 4.32 -2.27
N ARG A 115 7.68 5.27 -1.57
CA ARG A 115 8.01 5.13 -0.14
C ARG A 115 6.75 5.07 0.74
N ALA A 116 5.72 5.85 0.44
CA ALA A 116 4.44 5.76 1.15
C ALA A 116 3.78 4.39 0.94
N LEU A 117 3.77 3.91 -0.30
CA LEU A 117 3.20 2.62 -0.66
C LEU A 117 3.96 1.45 -0.02
N HIS A 118 5.30 1.53 0.05
CA HIS A 118 6.12 0.54 0.74
C HIS A 118 5.84 0.49 2.25
N ARG A 119 5.66 1.65 2.89
CA ARG A 119 5.25 1.72 4.31
C ARG A 119 3.86 1.09 4.52
N SER A 120 2.92 1.36 3.61
CA SER A 120 1.60 0.71 3.64
C SER A 120 1.71 -0.82 3.52
N MET A 121 2.52 -1.31 2.57
CA MET A 121 2.76 -2.74 2.39
C MET A 121 3.30 -3.40 3.68
N ALA A 122 4.27 -2.76 4.33
CA ALA A 122 4.82 -3.26 5.59
C ALA A 122 3.75 -3.33 6.70
N LEU A 123 2.90 -2.30 6.81
CA LEU A 123 1.79 -2.30 7.78
C LEU A 123 0.75 -3.37 7.49
N ILE A 124 0.41 -3.60 6.21
CA ILE A 124 -0.49 -4.70 5.81
C ILE A 124 0.13 -6.03 6.20
N ALA A 125 1.41 -6.25 5.91
CA ALA A 125 2.09 -7.51 6.22
C ALA A 125 2.13 -7.78 7.74
N VAL A 126 2.48 -6.77 8.55
CA VAL A 126 2.48 -6.90 10.02
C VAL A 126 1.05 -7.10 10.53
N GLY A 127 0.08 -6.32 10.05
CA GLY A 127 -1.32 -6.47 10.44
C GLY A 127 -1.90 -7.85 10.10
N LEU A 128 -1.55 -8.39 8.93
CA LEU A 128 -1.93 -9.73 8.51
C LEU A 128 -1.28 -10.81 9.40
N ALA A 129 -0.02 -10.64 9.79
CA ALA A 129 0.63 -11.55 10.73
C ALA A 129 -0.07 -11.58 12.09
N PHE A 130 -0.46 -10.42 12.63
CA PHE A 130 -1.27 -10.33 13.86
C PHE A 130 -2.64 -10.99 13.70
N TYR A 131 -3.30 -10.76 12.56
CA TYR A 131 -4.58 -11.38 12.26
C TYR A 131 -4.47 -12.92 12.21
N VAL A 132 -3.47 -13.46 11.52
CA VAL A 132 -3.22 -14.91 11.45
C VAL A 132 -2.92 -15.47 12.84
N ALA A 133 -2.10 -14.79 13.65
CA ALA A 133 -1.83 -15.19 15.02
C ALA A 133 -3.11 -15.23 15.86
N ALA A 134 -4.01 -14.26 15.70
CA ALA A 134 -5.30 -14.25 16.37
C ALA A 134 -6.17 -15.46 15.97
N VAL A 135 -6.19 -15.82 14.69
CA VAL A 135 -6.93 -17.01 14.19
C VAL A 135 -6.36 -18.28 14.81
N VAL A 136 -5.03 -18.42 14.85
CA VAL A 136 -4.35 -19.58 15.45
C VAL A 136 -4.68 -19.69 16.94
N LEU A 137 -4.57 -18.59 17.69
CA LEU A 137 -4.92 -18.56 19.11
C LEU A 137 -6.38 -18.94 19.35
N ALA A 138 -7.30 -18.41 18.54
CA ALA A 138 -8.71 -18.74 18.64
C ALA A 138 -8.98 -20.22 18.34
N ALA A 139 -8.30 -20.79 17.34
CA ALA A 139 -8.42 -22.20 16.99
C ALA A 139 -7.89 -23.12 18.08
N LEU A 140 -6.72 -22.81 18.66
CA LEU A 140 -6.15 -23.57 19.77
C LEU A 140 -7.05 -23.52 21.00
N ALA A 141 -7.56 -22.34 21.38
CA ALA A 141 -8.48 -22.21 22.50
C ALA A 141 -9.76 -23.06 22.35
N LYS A 142 -10.28 -23.19 21.13
CA LYS A 142 -11.43 -24.04 20.80
C LYS A 142 -11.10 -25.53 20.74
N GLY A 143 -9.87 -25.89 20.37
CA GLY A 143 -9.40 -27.29 20.31
C GLY A 143 -9.36 -27.97 21.69
N HIS A 144 -9.46 -27.20 22.77
CA HIS A 144 -9.53 -27.72 24.15
C HIS A 144 -10.96 -28.09 24.59
N TRP A 145 -11.92 -28.19 23.66
CA TRP A 145 -13.30 -28.55 23.96
C TRP A 145 -13.40 -30.01 24.44
N THR A 146 -13.55 -30.20 25.74
CA THR A 146 -14.02 -31.45 26.33
C THR A 146 -15.55 -31.52 26.21
N PRO A 147 -16.14 -32.54 25.56
CA PRO A 147 -17.58 -32.74 25.55
C PRO A 147 -18.14 -32.95 26.97
N PRO A 148 -19.44 -32.67 27.19
CA PRO A 148 -20.14 -32.99 28.43
C PRO A 148 -20.24 -34.51 28.68
#